data_AF-A0A1Q9EUS1-F1
#
_entry.id   AF-A0A1Q9EUS1-F1
#
_cell.length_a   1.000
_cell.length_b   1.000
_cell.length_c   1.000
_cell.angle_alpha   90.00
_cell.angle_beta   90.00
_cell.angle_gamma   90.00
#
_symmetry.space_group_name_H-M   'P 1'
#
loop_
_entity.id
_entity.type
_entity.pdbx_description
1 polymer ?
#
loop_
_entity_poly.entity_id
_entity_poly.type
_entity_poly.pdbx_seq_one_letter_code
_entity_poly.pdbx_strand_id
1 'polypeptide(L)'
;MRLQQFHEEIVEEAAQSQQEHDNMLRKVEQRKIQAALKQAVEPDFMCPILHERMKVPRLAGASNGGPPYSLKPWVGVGPRPGAMSGLRGEYGFLTVYDGITDEEAAARVNYMATVFNIREWQFYDAVEGYSSPPALGKEFWQNTAFSRPVQRRLLTAYIRAIRAAGGRSWLYVQAMATDPGDEELQKDAPVLGQHKVDGRPLLDVMPPTAHWAKRITPRWATFAAEMEFSGIHWDTLGDFGAGKASRNGADLYGFLEAAKPILQANGLEQTANFVDGFGWDDRLRNSEFIAFPYWEVWSVPRVSRRFFREACPGPAGGCVFVCYSGKDSQHSDGEQNSGFVGEQPTQLLLDRWTLAKCMNHTYLAVGDGANHIQTEYFPFTRPLDNQVIEQLQHLLVGDLDKEECTELLDIYAPEKLSLLQDLPPWLPWLLLLLLLPLSCLLCFLWPKLCKKRQLSSPAKLGRSAVAESNLQLSELRSQRSRLRSPLINCGFALPLSVQIEVLAADGFTYERQAIEKWLSMHNTSPMTGAVLAHRYLTENFALRHLIETYEAQLSEKRTTEGRRAGVSKTCISPPLSELSDEADSYMEEEWSNEAPSRRMVRMEEDMPILSHQVDDG
;
A
#
# COMPACT_ATOMS: atom_id res chain seq x y z
N MET A 1 17.51 -22.01 -51.02
CA MET A 1 18.14 -20.71 -51.41
C MET A 1 17.09 -19.76 -51.96
N ARG A 2 17.08 -19.28 -53.22
CA ARG A 2 16.24 -18.12 -53.63
C ARG A 2 14.78 -18.08 -53.12
N LEU A 3 14.03 -19.18 -53.23
CA LEU A 3 12.62 -19.21 -52.80
C LEU A 3 12.40 -19.14 -51.27
N GLN A 4 13.46 -19.39 -50.49
CA GLN A 4 13.44 -19.47 -49.03
C GLN A 4 13.79 -18.10 -48.42
N GLN A 5 14.83 -17.44 -48.96
CA GLN A 5 15.13 -16.03 -48.64
C GLN A 5 13.92 -15.13 -48.94
N PHE A 6 13.27 -15.32 -50.10
CA PHE A 6 12.06 -14.55 -50.46
C PHE A 6 10.87 -14.80 -49.50
N HIS A 7 10.84 -15.94 -48.81
CA HIS A 7 9.83 -16.21 -47.78
C HIS A 7 10.21 -15.57 -46.43
N GLU A 8 11.49 -15.59 -46.09
CA GLU A 8 12.06 -14.92 -44.91
C GLU A 8 11.89 -13.39 -45.02
N GLU A 9 12.17 -12.79 -46.19
CA GLU A 9 11.95 -11.38 -46.52
C GLU A 9 10.47 -10.97 -46.34
N ILE A 10 9.53 -11.75 -46.88
CA ILE A 10 8.07 -11.47 -46.74
C ILE A 10 7.61 -11.60 -45.28
N VAL A 11 8.15 -12.55 -44.51
CA VAL A 11 7.83 -12.70 -43.08
C VAL A 11 8.38 -11.54 -42.27
N GLU A 12 9.55 -11.01 -42.61
CA GLU A 12 10.15 -9.85 -41.96
C GLU A 12 9.39 -8.55 -42.29
N GLU A 13 9.02 -8.30 -43.55
CA GLU A 13 8.15 -7.18 -43.93
C GLU A 13 6.78 -7.24 -43.23
N ALA A 14 6.18 -8.44 -43.14
CA ALA A 14 4.89 -8.62 -42.46
C ALA A 14 5.00 -8.36 -40.94
N ALA A 15 6.10 -8.78 -40.30
CA ALA A 15 6.37 -8.52 -38.89
C ALA A 15 6.58 -7.02 -38.61
N GLN A 16 7.34 -6.32 -39.47
CA GLN A 16 7.52 -4.87 -39.39
C GLN A 16 6.17 -4.13 -39.56
N SER A 17 5.37 -4.52 -40.55
CA SER A 17 4.05 -3.92 -40.79
C SER A 17 3.09 -4.10 -39.60
N GLN A 18 3.08 -5.27 -38.96
CA GLN A 18 2.30 -5.50 -37.74
C GLN A 18 2.82 -4.63 -36.58
N GLN A 19 4.15 -4.51 -36.41
CA GLN A 19 4.75 -3.69 -35.36
C GLN A 19 4.42 -2.19 -35.56
N GLU A 20 4.37 -1.69 -36.79
CA GLU A 20 3.90 -0.33 -37.09
C GLU A 20 2.41 -0.15 -36.78
N HIS A 21 1.57 -1.13 -37.09
CA HIS A 21 0.14 -1.12 -36.78
C HIS A 21 -0.11 -1.05 -35.27
N ASP A 22 0.55 -1.90 -34.49
CA ASP A 22 0.42 -1.94 -33.03
C ASP A 22 0.91 -0.64 -32.38
N ASN A 23 2.00 -0.07 -32.90
CA ASN A 23 2.50 1.24 -32.48
C ASN A 23 1.53 2.39 -32.85
N MET A 24 0.78 2.27 -33.95
CA MET A 24 -0.25 3.24 -34.31
C MET A 24 -1.47 3.12 -33.39
N LEU A 25 -1.90 1.91 -33.05
CA LEU A 25 -2.99 1.66 -32.09
C LEU A 25 -2.66 2.26 -30.71
N ARG A 26 -1.46 2.00 -30.17
CA ARG A 26 -0.98 2.60 -28.92
C ARG A 26 -1.03 4.13 -28.94
N LYS A 27 -0.60 4.77 -30.04
CA LYS A 27 -0.67 6.24 -30.20
C LYS A 27 -2.11 6.76 -30.27
N VAL A 28 -3.05 6.00 -30.82
CA VAL A 28 -4.48 6.36 -30.81
C VAL A 28 -5.08 6.20 -29.41
N GLU A 29 -4.68 5.17 -28.67
CA GLU A 29 -5.13 4.91 -27.31
C GLU A 29 -4.60 5.95 -26.31
N GLN A 30 -3.30 6.25 -26.35
CA GLN A 30 -2.70 7.37 -25.60
C GLN A 30 -3.42 8.70 -25.89
N ARG A 31 -3.77 8.99 -27.16
CA ARG A 31 -4.54 10.19 -27.51
C ARG A 31 -5.96 10.20 -26.94
N LYS A 32 -6.63 9.05 -26.82
CA LYS A 32 -7.94 8.94 -26.15
C LYS A 32 -7.82 9.18 -24.64
N ILE A 33 -6.82 8.56 -24.00
CA ILE A 33 -6.54 8.74 -22.57
C ILE A 33 -6.20 10.22 -22.28
N GLN A 34 -5.34 10.83 -23.09
CA GLN A 34 -4.97 12.25 -22.95
C GLN A 34 -6.14 13.21 -23.23
N ALA A 35 -7.07 12.85 -24.12
CA ALA A 35 -8.31 13.61 -24.35
C ALA A 35 -9.28 13.48 -23.17
N ALA A 36 -9.42 12.29 -22.59
CA ALA A 36 -10.23 12.07 -21.39
C ALA A 36 -9.67 12.82 -20.17
N LEU A 37 -8.35 12.77 -19.95
CA LEU A 37 -7.65 13.57 -18.93
C LEU A 37 -7.90 15.07 -19.13
N LYS A 38 -7.83 15.57 -20.38
CA LYS A 38 -8.18 16.97 -20.69
C LYS A 38 -9.65 17.34 -20.52
N GLN A 39 -10.57 16.37 -20.37
CA GLN A 39 -11.96 16.64 -19.97
C GLN A 39 -12.19 16.48 -18.46
N ALA A 40 -11.22 15.93 -17.73
CA ALA A 40 -11.30 15.67 -16.29
C ALA A 40 -10.44 16.64 -15.44
N VAL A 41 -9.61 17.48 -16.06
CA VAL A 41 -8.61 18.31 -15.36
C VAL A 41 -8.57 19.76 -15.90
N GLU A 42 -9.27 20.66 -15.21
CA GLU A 42 -8.85 22.06 -15.04
C GLU A 42 -8.52 22.23 -13.53
N PRO A 43 -7.23 22.36 -13.13
CA PRO A 43 -6.79 21.96 -11.78
C PRO A 43 -6.82 23.05 -10.69
N ASP A 44 -7.10 24.31 -11.02
CA ASP A 44 -6.73 25.46 -10.15
C ASP A 44 -7.78 25.87 -9.06
N PHE A 45 -8.85 25.09 -8.83
CA PHE A 45 -9.92 25.48 -7.88
C PHE A 45 -10.49 24.30 -7.08
N MET A 46 -9.81 23.85 -6.03
CA MET A 46 -10.41 22.95 -5.04
C MET A 46 -9.72 23.03 -3.66
N CYS A 47 -10.41 23.55 -2.65
CA CYS A 47 -9.98 23.57 -1.24
C CYS A 47 -11.05 22.84 -0.39
N PRO A 48 -10.70 21.91 0.53
CA PRO A 48 -11.66 20.95 1.08
C PRO A 48 -12.34 21.44 2.37
N ILE A 49 -13.68 21.33 2.44
CA ILE A 49 -14.46 21.15 3.69
C ILE A 49 -15.94 20.82 3.36
N LEU A 50 -16.63 20.14 4.30
CA LEU A 50 -18.07 19.84 4.35
C LEU A 50 -18.67 18.94 3.26
N HIS A 51 -18.56 17.64 3.49
CA HIS A 51 -19.49 16.63 2.97
C HIS A 51 -20.69 16.48 3.94
N GLU A 52 -21.75 17.31 3.82
CA GLU A 52 -23.06 16.96 4.39
C GLU A 52 -24.22 17.56 3.57
N ARG A 53 -25.32 16.80 3.45
CA ARG A 53 -26.64 17.19 2.90
C ARG A 53 -26.69 17.65 1.43
N MET A 54 -27.06 16.70 0.55
CA MET A 54 -28.13 17.00 -0.42
C MET A 54 -29.22 15.93 -0.39
N LYS A 55 -30.47 16.38 -0.32
CA LYS A 55 -31.66 15.53 -0.50
C LYS A 55 -32.01 15.44 -1.98
N VAL A 56 -32.42 14.25 -2.43
CA VAL A 56 -32.82 13.97 -3.80
C VAL A 56 -33.93 14.91 -4.29
N PRO A 57 -33.72 15.68 -5.38
CA PRO A 57 -34.81 16.25 -6.17
C PRO A 57 -35.44 15.15 -7.02
N ARG A 58 -36.75 14.91 -6.88
CA ARG A 58 -37.46 13.96 -7.75
C ARG A 58 -37.60 14.54 -9.15
N LEU A 59 -37.27 13.75 -10.18
CA LEU A 59 -37.55 14.11 -11.57
C LEU A 59 -39.07 14.14 -11.82
N ALA A 60 -39.61 15.32 -12.13
CA ALA A 60 -40.88 15.46 -12.83
C ALA A 60 -40.59 15.49 -14.34
N GLY A 61 -41.33 14.67 -15.12
CA GLY A 61 -40.93 14.35 -16.48
C GLY A 61 -41.31 15.36 -17.56
N ALA A 62 -40.57 15.32 -18.67
CA ALA A 62 -40.95 15.83 -19.98
C ALA A 62 -40.53 14.79 -21.05
N SER A 63 -41.14 14.82 -22.24
CA SER A 63 -41.12 13.72 -23.20
C SER A 63 -40.27 13.97 -24.46
N ASN A 64 -39.98 12.87 -25.16
CA ASN A 64 -39.61 12.78 -26.58
C ASN A 64 -38.35 13.53 -27.06
N GLY A 65 -37.23 12.79 -27.13
CA GLY A 65 -36.01 13.22 -27.84
C GLY A 65 -34.96 12.11 -27.88
N GLY A 66 -35.07 11.19 -28.83
CA GLY A 66 -34.12 10.07 -28.96
C GLY A 66 -32.76 10.55 -29.50
N PRO A 67 -31.62 10.26 -28.83
CA PRO A 67 -30.31 10.66 -29.33
C PRO A 67 -29.85 9.77 -30.51
N PRO A 68 -29.08 10.33 -31.47
CA PRO A 68 -28.39 9.54 -32.48
C PRO A 68 -27.20 8.75 -31.89
N TYR A 69 -26.54 7.96 -32.75
CA TYR A 69 -25.36 7.12 -32.45
C TYR A 69 -25.64 5.85 -31.65
N SER A 70 -26.19 4.84 -32.34
CA SER A 70 -25.99 3.44 -31.96
C SER A 70 -24.50 3.11 -32.08
N LEU A 71 -23.80 3.05 -30.94
CA LEU A 71 -22.51 2.37 -30.85
C LEU A 71 -22.76 0.87 -31.00
N LYS A 72 -22.34 0.31 -32.15
CA LYS A 72 -22.28 -1.15 -32.31
C LYS A 72 -21.29 -1.71 -31.29
N PRO A 73 -21.58 -2.88 -30.66
CA PRO A 73 -20.61 -3.52 -29.78
C PRO A 73 -19.31 -3.81 -30.53
N TRP A 74 -18.18 -3.54 -29.89
CA TRP A 74 -16.87 -3.86 -30.43
C TRP A 74 -16.71 -5.39 -30.46
N VAL A 75 -16.84 -5.99 -31.65
CA VAL A 75 -16.42 -7.37 -31.88
C VAL A 75 -14.90 -7.37 -32.05
N GLY A 76 -14.20 -7.06 -30.95
CA GLY A 76 -12.78 -7.33 -30.85
C GLY A 76 -12.55 -8.84 -30.95
N VAL A 77 -11.47 -9.25 -31.60
CA VAL A 77 -11.06 -10.65 -31.63
C VAL A 77 -10.67 -11.04 -30.20
N GLY A 78 -11.55 -11.79 -29.53
CA GLY A 78 -11.30 -12.25 -28.17
C GLY A 78 -10.03 -13.12 -28.10
N PRO A 79 -9.37 -13.22 -26.94
CA PRO A 79 -8.26 -14.14 -26.76
C PRO A 79 -8.69 -15.56 -27.12
N ARG A 80 -7.77 -16.35 -27.69
CA ARG A 80 -8.05 -17.75 -28.05
C ARG A 80 -8.50 -18.50 -26.78
N PRO A 81 -9.57 -19.31 -26.82
CA PRO A 81 -10.01 -20.08 -25.66
C PRO A 81 -8.86 -20.93 -25.10
N GLY A 82 -8.42 -20.63 -23.88
CA GLY A 82 -7.32 -21.31 -23.17
C GLY A 82 -6.15 -20.41 -22.75
N ALA A 83 -5.88 -19.30 -23.45
CA ALA A 83 -4.77 -18.41 -23.10
C ALA A 83 -5.15 -17.46 -21.95
N MET A 84 -4.52 -17.62 -20.78
CA MET A 84 -4.64 -16.65 -19.68
C MET A 84 -3.98 -15.32 -20.04
N SER A 85 -4.58 -14.20 -19.61
CA SER A 85 -4.06 -12.86 -19.93
C SER A 85 -3.14 -12.34 -18.83
N GLY A 86 -2.01 -11.74 -19.21
CA GLY A 86 -1.14 -10.96 -18.31
C GLY A 86 -1.87 -9.80 -17.63
N LEU A 87 -1.18 -9.04 -16.79
CA LEU A 87 -1.72 -7.83 -16.17
C LEU A 87 -2.34 -6.88 -17.22
N ARG A 88 -3.59 -6.47 -16.99
CA ARG A 88 -4.32 -5.55 -17.89
C ARG A 88 -4.07 -4.06 -17.58
N GLY A 89 -3.45 -3.78 -16.44
CA GLY A 89 -3.21 -2.47 -15.86
C GLY A 89 -2.72 -2.64 -14.42
N GLU A 90 -2.91 -1.63 -13.57
CA GLU A 90 -2.46 -1.71 -12.18
C GLU A 90 -3.34 -2.66 -11.33
N TYR A 91 -2.83 -3.03 -10.16
CA TYR A 91 -3.40 -4.03 -9.25
C TYR A 91 -3.75 -3.34 -7.94
N GLY A 92 -5.03 -3.37 -7.58
CA GLY A 92 -5.56 -2.80 -6.35
C GLY A 92 -6.39 -3.79 -5.57
N PHE A 93 -6.99 -3.31 -4.49
CA PHE A 93 -7.76 -4.16 -3.58
C PHE A 93 -9.08 -3.52 -3.13
N LEU A 94 -9.96 -4.36 -2.59
CA LEU A 94 -11.20 -3.98 -1.93
C LEU A 94 -11.24 -4.70 -0.59
N THR A 95 -11.80 -4.04 0.43
CA THR A 95 -12.01 -4.62 1.76
C THR A 95 -13.37 -4.26 2.37
N VAL A 96 -14.06 -3.24 1.85
CA VAL A 96 -15.31 -2.71 2.43
C VAL A 96 -16.52 -3.33 1.73
N TYR A 97 -17.16 -4.29 2.39
CA TYR A 97 -18.30 -5.08 1.87
C TYR A 97 -19.59 -4.88 2.68
N ASP A 98 -19.67 -3.81 3.45
CA ASP A 98 -20.78 -3.42 4.32
C ASP A 98 -20.82 -1.88 4.43
N GLY A 99 -21.88 -1.32 5.03
CA GLY A 99 -21.97 0.12 5.35
C GLY A 99 -22.15 1.08 4.17
N ILE A 100 -22.10 0.60 2.91
CA ILE A 100 -22.20 1.43 1.70
C ILE A 100 -23.30 0.96 0.73
N THR A 101 -23.68 1.84 -0.20
CA THR A 101 -24.59 1.58 -1.33
C THR A 101 -23.88 0.87 -2.49
N ASP A 102 -24.66 0.28 -3.40
CA ASP A 102 -24.13 -0.33 -4.63
C ASP A 102 -23.51 0.75 -5.56
N GLU A 103 -24.06 1.97 -5.53
CA GLU A 103 -23.58 3.14 -6.25
C GLU A 103 -22.21 3.61 -5.73
N GLU A 104 -21.99 3.66 -4.42
CA GLU A 104 -20.69 3.98 -3.81
C GLU A 104 -19.63 2.91 -4.11
N ALA A 105 -20.02 1.63 -4.10
CA ALA A 105 -19.14 0.53 -4.50
C ALA A 105 -18.69 0.66 -5.96
N ALA A 106 -19.63 0.96 -6.87
CA ALA A 106 -19.32 1.23 -8.27
C ALA A 106 -18.47 2.50 -8.45
N ALA A 107 -18.75 3.57 -7.70
CA ALA A 107 -17.97 4.82 -7.76
C ALA A 107 -16.50 4.61 -7.34
N ARG A 108 -16.24 3.83 -6.29
CA ARG A 108 -14.86 3.46 -5.87
C ARG A 108 -14.10 2.74 -6.97
N VAL A 109 -14.70 1.73 -7.60
CA VAL A 109 -14.10 1.00 -8.72
C VAL A 109 -13.86 1.91 -9.92
N ASN A 110 -14.83 2.75 -10.29
CA ASN A 110 -14.69 3.69 -11.40
C ASN A 110 -13.57 4.72 -11.14
N TYR A 111 -13.43 5.20 -9.90
CA TYR A 111 -12.33 6.08 -9.48
C TYR A 111 -10.98 5.36 -9.62
N MET A 112 -10.84 4.15 -9.03
CA MET A 112 -9.62 3.34 -9.12
C MET A 112 -9.22 3.03 -10.57
N ALA A 113 -10.20 2.73 -11.43
CA ALA A 113 -10.04 2.43 -12.84
C ALA A 113 -9.66 3.65 -13.70
N THR A 114 -9.96 4.87 -13.25
CA THR A 114 -9.75 6.10 -14.02
C THR A 114 -8.51 6.87 -13.54
N VAL A 115 -8.32 6.96 -12.23
CA VAL A 115 -7.25 7.75 -11.59
C VAL A 115 -5.95 6.96 -11.53
N PHE A 116 -6.01 5.68 -11.15
CA PHE A 116 -4.82 4.84 -10.94
C PHE A 116 -4.63 3.76 -12.03
N ASN A 117 -5.44 3.78 -13.09
CA ASN A 117 -5.49 2.75 -14.15
C ASN A 117 -5.53 1.30 -13.62
N ILE A 118 -6.20 1.08 -12.48
CA ILE A 118 -6.34 -0.26 -11.91
C ILE A 118 -7.25 -1.08 -12.83
N ARG A 119 -6.85 -2.33 -13.12
CA ARG A 119 -7.60 -3.30 -13.92
C ARG A 119 -7.71 -4.67 -13.23
N GLU A 120 -6.96 -4.90 -12.17
CA GLU A 120 -7.00 -6.11 -11.37
C GLU A 120 -7.40 -5.74 -9.94
N TRP A 121 -8.46 -6.35 -9.39
CA TRP A 121 -8.93 -6.07 -8.02
C TRP A 121 -8.95 -7.33 -7.16
N GLN A 122 -8.19 -7.31 -6.07
CA GLN A 122 -8.24 -8.34 -5.02
C GLN A 122 -9.36 -8.07 -4.03
N PHE A 123 -10.23 -9.05 -3.83
CA PHE A 123 -11.26 -9.04 -2.80
C PHE A 123 -10.71 -9.71 -1.55
N TYR A 124 -9.95 -8.95 -0.76
CA TYR A 124 -9.30 -9.42 0.46
C TYR A 124 -10.34 -9.68 1.57
N ASP A 125 -10.21 -10.79 2.30
CA ASP A 125 -11.10 -11.19 3.41
C ASP A 125 -12.62 -11.17 3.10
N ALA A 126 -13.01 -11.39 1.84
CA ALA A 126 -14.42 -11.49 1.44
C ALA A 126 -15.11 -12.82 1.85
N VAL A 127 -14.36 -13.78 2.39
CA VAL A 127 -14.83 -15.14 2.71
C VAL A 127 -15.48 -15.23 4.09
N GLU A 128 -16.26 -16.29 4.34
CA GLU A 128 -16.82 -16.58 5.66
C GLU A 128 -15.77 -17.26 6.55
N GLY A 129 -15.31 -18.45 6.18
CA GLY A 129 -14.20 -19.15 6.84
C GLY A 129 -13.08 -19.50 5.87
N TYR A 130 -12.00 -20.09 6.39
CA TYR A 130 -10.87 -20.59 5.59
C TYR A 130 -11.09 -22.02 5.07
N SER A 131 -11.93 -22.82 5.72
CA SER A 131 -12.26 -24.19 5.29
C SER A 131 -13.24 -24.25 4.13
N SER A 132 -14.19 -23.31 4.07
CA SER A 132 -15.27 -23.30 3.08
C SER A 132 -15.72 -21.89 2.74
N PRO A 133 -16.15 -21.65 1.48
CA PRO A 133 -16.84 -20.42 1.11
C PRO A 133 -18.18 -20.27 1.87
N PRO A 134 -18.73 -19.04 1.89
CA PRO A 134 -20.13 -18.82 2.26
C PRO A 134 -21.05 -19.73 1.43
N ALA A 135 -22.15 -20.19 2.03
CA ALA A 135 -23.10 -21.05 1.33
C ALA A 135 -23.67 -20.38 0.07
N LEU A 136 -23.95 -21.19 -0.95
CA LEU A 136 -24.58 -20.74 -2.19
C LEU A 136 -25.94 -20.08 -1.90
N GLY A 137 -26.22 -18.94 -2.51
CA GLY A 137 -27.37 -18.08 -2.19
C GLY A 137 -27.39 -17.40 -0.80
N LYS A 138 -26.33 -17.48 0.03
CA LYS A 138 -26.27 -16.77 1.33
C LYS A 138 -26.00 -15.28 1.13
N GLU A 139 -26.93 -14.42 1.54
CA GLU A 139 -26.85 -12.96 1.30
C GLU A 139 -25.93 -12.19 2.27
N PHE A 140 -25.71 -12.71 3.48
CA PHE A 140 -24.92 -12.04 4.53
C PHE A 140 -24.09 -13.06 5.33
N TRP A 141 -22.86 -12.70 5.65
CA TRP A 141 -21.99 -13.42 6.59
C TRP A 141 -21.08 -12.44 7.34
N GLN A 142 -20.34 -12.97 8.31
CA GLN A 142 -19.17 -12.32 8.90
C GLN A 142 -17.95 -13.16 8.60
N ASN A 143 -16.76 -12.56 8.48
CA ASN A 143 -15.53 -13.35 8.39
C ASN A 143 -15.16 -13.91 9.78
N THR A 144 -14.77 -15.19 9.85
CA THR A 144 -14.27 -15.86 11.07
C THR A 144 -13.08 -15.10 11.66
N ALA A 145 -12.28 -14.49 10.78
CA ALA A 145 -11.04 -13.80 11.09
C ALA A 145 -11.21 -12.61 12.05
N PHE A 146 -12.14 -11.69 11.74
CA PHE A 146 -12.24 -10.38 12.38
C PHE A 146 -13.69 -9.96 12.66
N SER A 147 -14.66 -10.87 12.50
CA SER A 147 -16.11 -10.64 12.58
C SER A 147 -16.62 -9.51 11.67
N ARG A 148 -15.90 -9.22 10.58
CA ARG A 148 -16.26 -8.14 9.65
C ARG A 148 -17.49 -8.55 8.83
N PRO A 149 -18.55 -7.73 8.78
CA PRO A 149 -19.74 -8.03 7.97
C PRO A 149 -19.42 -8.00 6.47
N VAL A 150 -20.07 -8.90 5.72
CA VAL A 150 -19.98 -9.00 4.27
C VAL A 150 -21.38 -9.18 3.68
N GLN A 151 -21.78 -8.28 2.79
CA GLN A 151 -23.04 -8.35 2.06
C GLN A 151 -22.81 -8.83 0.61
N ARG A 152 -23.49 -9.91 0.20
CA ARG A 152 -23.40 -10.48 -1.15
C ARG A 152 -23.64 -9.44 -2.24
N ARG A 153 -24.65 -8.56 -2.07
CA ARG A 153 -24.96 -7.49 -3.04
C ARG A 153 -23.74 -6.60 -3.36
N LEU A 154 -22.89 -6.30 -2.37
CA LEU A 154 -21.76 -5.39 -2.56
C LEU A 154 -20.62 -6.07 -3.32
N LEU A 155 -20.38 -7.36 -3.08
CA LEU A 155 -19.48 -8.15 -3.93
C LEU A 155 -19.98 -8.14 -5.39
N THR A 156 -21.26 -8.41 -5.61
CA THR A 156 -21.88 -8.37 -6.94
C THR A 156 -21.82 -6.99 -7.59
N ALA A 157 -22.01 -5.91 -6.83
CA ALA A 157 -21.92 -4.53 -7.31
C ALA A 157 -20.49 -4.18 -7.77
N TYR A 158 -19.48 -4.50 -6.95
CA TYR A 158 -18.08 -4.32 -7.31
C TYR A 158 -17.72 -5.16 -8.55
N ILE A 159 -18.07 -6.45 -8.60
CA ILE A 159 -17.75 -7.34 -9.73
C ILE A 159 -18.38 -6.82 -11.03
N ARG A 160 -19.62 -6.32 -10.97
CA ARG A 160 -20.30 -5.68 -12.11
C ARG A 160 -19.57 -4.41 -12.57
N ALA A 161 -19.14 -3.55 -11.64
CA ALA A 161 -18.39 -2.34 -11.96
C ALA A 161 -17.00 -2.65 -12.55
N ILE A 162 -16.29 -3.63 -11.99
CA ILE A 162 -14.97 -4.08 -12.46
C ILE A 162 -15.05 -4.60 -13.90
N ARG A 163 -16.09 -5.39 -14.19
CA ARG A 163 -16.35 -5.89 -15.56
C ARG A 163 -16.69 -4.76 -16.53
N ALA A 164 -17.47 -3.77 -16.10
CA ALA A 164 -17.75 -2.56 -16.90
C ALA A 164 -16.48 -1.72 -17.15
N ALA A 165 -15.53 -1.71 -16.21
CA ALA A 165 -14.22 -1.06 -16.33
C ALA A 165 -13.17 -1.91 -17.10
N GLY A 166 -13.57 -3.05 -17.69
CA GLY A 166 -12.70 -3.94 -18.48
C GLY A 166 -11.75 -4.84 -17.67
N GLY A 167 -11.86 -4.81 -16.34
CA GLY A 167 -10.93 -5.45 -15.43
C GLY A 167 -11.21 -6.92 -15.11
N ARG A 168 -10.55 -7.41 -14.06
CA ARG A 168 -10.74 -8.71 -13.43
C ARG A 168 -10.92 -8.58 -11.92
N SER A 169 -11.82 -9.40 -11.40
CA SER A 169 -12.08 -9.59 -9.97
C SER A 169 -11.43 -10.88 -9.48
N TRP A 170 -10.60 -10.77 -8.45
CA TRP A 170 -9.83 -11.87 -7.88
C TRP A 170 -10.30 -12.15 -6.45
N LEU A 171 -10.88 -13.33 -6.22
CA LEU A 171 -11.27 -13.75 -4.86
C LEU A 171 -10.00 -14.14 -4.08
N TYR A 172 -9.78 -13.52 -2.91
CA TYR A 172 -8.76 -13.98 -1.97
C TYR A 172 -9.13 -15.36 -1.41
N VAL A 173 -8.23 -16.32 -1.52
CA VAL A 173 -8.32 -17.61 -0.82
C VAL A 173 -6.94 -18.01 -0.32
N GLN A 174 -6.81 -18.19 1.00
CA GLN A 174 -5.57 -18.67 1.62
C GLN A 174 -5.37 -20.15 1.31
N ALA A 175 -4.40 -20.47 0.45
CA ALA A 175 -4.12 -21.85 0.02
C ALA A 175 -3.56 -22.71 1.16
N MET A 176 -2.99 -22.11 2.20
CA MET A 176 -2.36 -22.78 3.32
C MET A 176 -3.24 -22.87 4.58
N ALA A 177 -4.58 -22.84 4.48
CA ALA A 177 -5.45 -22.76 5.65
C ALA A 177 -6.62 -23.75 5.69
N THR A 178 -7.06 -24.05 6.91
CA THR A 178 -8.45 -24.39 7.28
C THR A 178 -8.90 -23.46 8.42
N ASP A 179 -10.20 -23.43 8.70
CA ASP A 179 -10.65 -22.91 9.99
C ASP A 179 -10.07 -23.77 11.13
N PRO A 180 -9.82 -23.21 12.34
CA PRO A 180 -9.18 -23.95 13.43
C PRO A 180 -10.01 -25.16 13.89
N GLY A 181 -9.40 -26.36 13.88
CA GLY A 181 -10.02 -27.60 14.34
C GLY A 181 -10.98 -28.29 13.35
N ASP A 182 -10.91 -27.99 12.04
CA ASP A 182 -11.69 -28.71 11.02
C ASP A 182 -11.10 -30.12 10.72
N GLU A 183 -11.34 -31.06 11.63
CA GLU A 183 -10.80 -32.43 11.55
C GLU A 183 -11.18 -33.16 10.25
N GLU A 184 -12.37 -32.93 9.68
CA GLU A 184 -12.79 -33.57 8.43
C GLU A 184 -12.09 -32.99 7.20
N LEU A 185 -11.86 -31.68 7.14
CA LEU A 185 -11.08 -31.08 6.06
C LEU A 185 -9.58 -31.40 6.19
N GLN A 186 -9.05 -31.40 7.41
CA GLN A 186 -7.65 -31.70 7.72
C GLN A 186 -7.29 -33.19 7.57
N LYS A 187 -8.26 -34.10 7.61
CA LYS A 187 -8.11 -35.57 7.53
C LYS A 187 -7.09 -36.06 6.49
N ASP A 188 -6.12 -36.86 6.89
CA ASP A 188 -5.02 -37.35 6.04
C ASP A 188 -4.08 -36.25 5.46
N ALA A 189 -4.16 -35.01 5.94
CA ALA A 189 -3.26 -33.91 5.61
C ALA A 189 -2.59 -33.35 6.90
N PRO A 190 -1.29 -32.98 6.88
CA PRO A 190 -0.60 -32.59 8.10
C PRO A 190 -0.83 -31.13 8.47
N VAL A 191 -1.32 -30.87 9.68
CA VAL A 191 -1.39 -29.52 10.26
C VAL A 191 0.00 -29.05 10.69
N LEU A 192 0.49 -27.99 10.07
CA LEU A 192 1.81 -27.39 10.34
C LEU A 192 1.83 -26.56 11.63
N GLY A 193 0.68 -26.10 12.11
CA GLY A 193 0.55 -25.26 13.29
C GLY A 193 -0.64 -24.32 13.13
N GLN A 194 -0.63 -23.20 13.85
CA GLN A 194 -1.68 -22.19 13.76
C GLN A 194 -1.04 -20.84 13.45
N HIS A 195 -1.62 -20.07 12.53
CA HIS A 195 -1.36 -18.64 12.46
C HIS A 195 -2.21 -17.96 13.55
N LYS A 196 -1.66 -16.96 14.25
CA LYS A 196 -2.32 -16.31 15.40
C LYS A 196 -2.27 -14.80 15.33
N VAL A 197 -3.42 -14.17 15.54
CA VAL A 197 -3.57 -12.72 15.68
C VAL A 197 -4.09 -12.44 17.10
N ASP A 198 -3.48 -11.48 17.80
CA ASP A 198 -3.76 -11.16 19.21
C ASP A 198 -3.83 -12.39 20.14
N GLY A 199 -2.97 -13.38 19.88
CA GLY A 199 -2.88 -14.65 20.62
C GLY A 199 -3.97 -15.68 20.28
N ARG A 200 -5.00 -15.31 19.52
CA ARG A 200 -6.09 -16.20 19.08
C ARG A 200 -5.67 -16.97 17.82
N PRO A 201 -6.00 -18.26 17.68
CA PRO A 201 -5.82 -18.96 16.41
C PRO A 201 -6.75 -18.36 15.35
N LEU A 202 -6.17 -17.88 14.27
CA LEU A 202 -6.90 -17.36 13.11
C LEU A 202 -7.33 -18.50 12.19
N LEU A 203 -6.38 -19.41 11.94
CA LEU A 203 -6.49 -20.54 11.03
C LEU A 203 -5.45 -21.61 11.41
N ASP A 204 -5.73 -22.85 11.05
CA ASP A 204 -4.76 -23.94 11.10
C ASP A 204 -4.02 -24.03 9.76
N VAL A 205 -2.70 -24.15 9.81
CA VAL A 205 -1.83 -24.01 8.63
C VAL A 205 -1.57 -25.35 7.97
N MET A 206 -1.81 -25.45 6.66
CA MET A 206 -1.64 -26.66 5.85
C MET A 206 -0.53 -26.46 4.80
N PRO A 207 0.24 -27.49 4.40
CA PRO A 207 1.17 -27.36 3.28
C PRO A 207 0.39 -27.31 1.95
N PRO A 208 0.67 -26.34 1.06
CA PRO A 208 0.11 -26.35 -0.29
C PRO A 208 0.72 -27.54 -1.04
N THR A 209 -0.12 -28.42 -1.58
CA THR A 209 0.31 -29.60 -2.36
C THR A 209 -0.69 -29.94 -3.46
N ALA A 210 -0.27 -30.75 -4.44
CA ALA A 210 -1.15 -31.26 -5.50
C ALA A 210 -2.33 -32.13 -4.99
N HIS A 211 -2.22 -32.73 -3.79
CA HIS A 211 -3.35 -33.42 -3.14
C HIS A 211 -4.29 -32.42 -2.46
N TRP A 212 -3.73 -31.43 -1.77
CA TRP A 212 -4.49 -30.39 -1.09
C TRP A 212 -5.32 -29.54 -2.07
N ALA A 213 -4.74 -29.12 -3.19
CA ALA A 213 -5.44 -28.42 -4.27
C ALA A 213 -6.70 -29.19 -4.72
N LYS A 214 -6.59 -30.50 -4.97
CA LYS A 214 -7.72 -31.33 -5.40
C LYS A 214 -8.85 -31.42 -4.36
N ARG A 215 -8.58 -31.11 -3.08
CA ARG A 215 -9.55 -31.10 -1.98
C ARG A 215 -10.19 -29.72 -1.76
N ILE A 216 -9.42 -28.62 -1.89
CA ILE A 216 -9.92 -27.26 -1.64
C ILE A 216 -10.33 -26.50 -2.90
N THR A 217 -9.65 -26.66 -4.04
CA THR A 217 -9.99 -25.91 -5.26
C THR A 217 -11.45 -26.11 -5.72
N PRO A 218 -12.07 -27.31 -5.69
CA PRO A 218 -13.45 -27.46 -6.16
C PRO A 218 -14.49 -26.60 -5.43
N ARG A 219 -14.42 -26.46 -4.10
CA ARG A 219 -15.42 -25.67 -3.34
C ARG A 219 -15.28 -24.18 -3.64
N TRP A 220 -14.03 -23.69 -3.69
CA TRP A 220 -13.73 -22.29 -3.97
C TRP A 220 -14.01 -21.92 -5.42
N ALA A 221 -13.76 -22.83 -6.37
CA ALA A 221 -14.12 -22.67 -7.77
C ALA A 221 -15.63 -22.50 -7.97
N THR A 222 -16.45 -23.36 -7.37
CA THR A 222 -17.92 -23.27 -7.47
C THR A 222 -18.46 -21.94 -6.94
N PHE A 223 -18.00 -21.48 -5.77
CA PHE A 223 -18.43 -20.20 -5.19
C PHE A 223 -17.94 -19.00 -6.02
N ALA A 224 -16.68 -19.02 -6.46
CA ALA A 224 -16.10 -17.95 -7.29
C ALA A 224 -16.84 -17.83 -8.64
N ALA A 225 -17.25 -18.95 -9.24
CA ALA A 225 -18.02 -18.97 -10.47
C ALA A 225 -19.48 -18.51 -10.27
N GLU A 226 -20.16 -18.91 -9.18
CA GLU A 226 -21.51 -18.39 -8.84
C GLU A 226 -21.52 -16.87 -8.69
N MET A 227 -20.50 -16.32 -8.02
CA MET A 227 -20.33 -14.88 -7.82
C MET A 227 -19.77 -14.14 -9.05
N GLU A 228 -19.53 -14.85 -10.16
CA GLU A 228 -18.95 -14.34 -11.41
C GLU A 228 -17.59 -13.62 -11.26
N PHE A 229 -16.74 -14.10 -10.35
CA PHE A 229 -15.33 -13.69 -10.26
C PHE A 229 -14.57 -14.05 -11.55
N SER A 230 -13.47 -13.34 -11.82
CA SER A 230 -12.58 -13.65 -12.94
C SER A 230 -11.56 -14.75 -12.62
N GLY A 231 -11.23 -14.92 -11.33
CA GLY A 231 -10.29 -15.93 -10.89
C GLY A 231 -10.06 -15.94 -9.37
N ILE A 232 -9.17 -16.83 -8.94
CA ILE A 232 -8.73 -16.92 -7.54
C ILE A 232 -7.32 -16.33 -7.38
N HIS A 233 -7.13 -15.49 -6.36
CA HIS A 233 -5.82 -15.17 -5.82
C HIS A 233 -5.52 -16.14 -4.68
N TRP A 234 -4.60 -17.08 -4.91
CA TRP A 234 -4.12 -18.02 -3.90
C TRP A 234 -3.09 -17.35 -3.00
N ASP A 235 -3.49 -16.96 -1.80
CA ASP A 235 -2.55 -16.44 -0.81
C ASP A 235 -1.77 -17.57 -0.11
N THR A 236 -0.61 -17.27 0.45
CA THR A 236 0.23 -18.22 1.19
C THR A 236 0.76 -17.60 2.49
N LEU A 237 1.42 -18.38 3.34
CA LEU A 237 2.07 -17.90 4.57
C LEU A 237 3.61 -18.05 4.51
N GLY A 238 4.16 -18.02 3.29
CA GLY A 238 5.57 -18.31 3.03
C GLY A 238 6.00 -19.69 3.53
N ASP A 239 7.30 -19.85 3.80
CA ASP A 239 7.83 -21.09 4.39
C ASP A 239 7.58 -21.16 5.92
N PHE A 240 6.29 -21.22 6.27
CA PHE A 240 5.73 -21.12 7.61
C PHE A 240 6.52 -21.93 8.65
N GLY A 241 6.64 -21.38 9.87
CA GLY A 241 7.30 -22.07 10.99
C GLY A 241 8.79 -22.30 10.79
N ALA A 242 9.48 -21.31 10.19
CA ALA A 242 10.91 -21.33 9.88
C ALA A 242 11.32 -22.59 9.08
N GLY A 243 10.76 -22.75 7.88
CA GLY A 243 11.03 -23.90 7.02
C GLY A 243 10.12 -25.11 7.25
N LYS A 244 9.05 -24.99 8.05
CA LYS A 244 8.19 -26.14 8.40
C LYS A 244 7.29 -26.52 7.23
N ALA A 245 6.88 -25.58 6.37
CA ALA A 245 6.14 -25.92 5.15
C ALA A 245 6.99 -26.76 4.21
N SER A 246 8.19 -26.29 3.82
CA SER A 246 9.11 -27.05 2.96
C SER A 246 9.49 -28.41 3.55
N ARG A 247 9.79 -28.49 4.86
CA ARG A 247 10.12 -29.76 5.55
C ARG A 247 8.97 -30.76 5.62
N ASN A 248 7.72 -30.33 5.40
CA ASN A 248 6.53 -31.21 5.40
C ASN A 248 5.93 -31.34 3.99
N GLY A 249 6.76 -31.17 2.95
CA GLY A 249 6.38 -31.51 1.57
C GLY A 249 5.52 -30.46 0.87
N ALA A 250 5.58 -29.19 1.30
CA ALA A 250 4.94 -28.10 0.56
C ALA A 250 5.50 -27.97 -0.87
N ASP A 251 4.60 -27.94 -1.84
CA ASP A 251 4.84 -27.80 -3.27
C ASP A 251 3.75 -26.90 -3.87
N LEU A 252 4.02 -25.60 -3.92
CA LEU A 252 3.11 -24.60 -4.47
C LEU A 252 3.00 -24.72 -6.01
N TYR A 253 4.06 -25.17 -6.69
CA TYR A 253 4.00 -25.44 -8.14
C TYR A 253 2.98 -26.56 -8.42
N GLY A 254 3.10 -27.71 -7.74
CA GLY A 254 2.18 -28.83 -7.89
C GLY A 254 0.77 -28.54 -7.39
N PHE A 255 0.62 -27.65 -6.39
CA PHE A 255 -0.69 -27.11 -6.00
C PHE A 255 -1.33 -26.35 -7.17
N LEU A 256 -0.62 -25.40 -7.80
CA LEU A 256 -1.15 -24.57 -8.88
C LEU A 256 -1.40 -25.37 -10.17
N GLU A 257 -0.53 -26.32 -10.49
CA GLU A 257 -0.69 -27.27 -11.60
C GLU A 257 -1.94 -28.15 -11.41
N ALA A 258 -2.21 -28.62 -10.19
CA ALA A 258 -3.41 -29.38 -9.86
C ALA A 258 -4.69 -28.53 -9.77
N ALA A 259 -4.59 -27.26 -9.40
CA ALA A 259 -5.71 -26.32 -9.33
C ALA A 259 -6.18 -25.85 -10.72
N LYS A 260 -5.24 -25.59 -11.65
CA LYS A 260 -5.53 -25.08 -13.01
C LYS A 260 -6.72 -25.77 -13.71
N PRO A 261 -6.75 -27.10 -13.92
CA PRO A 261 -7.83 -27.73 -14.68
C PRO A 261 -9.19 -27.63 -13.99
N ILE A 262 -9.23 -27.55 -12.66
CA ILE A 262 -10.47 -27.39 -11.88
C ILE A 262 -11.03 -25.97 -12.06
N LEU A 263 -10.16 -24.95 -12.07
CA LEU A 263 -10.56 -23.56 -12.29
C LEU A 263 -10.94 -23.29 -13.75
N GLN A 264 -10.17 -23.80 -14.71
CA GLN A 264 -10.50 -23.68 -16.14
C GLN A 264 -11.84 -24.34 -16.49
N ALA A 265 -12.19 -25.47 -15.84
CA ALA A 265 -13.51 -26.10 -16.00
C ALA A 265 -14.68 -25.24 -15.47
N ASN A 266 -14.40 -24.24 -14.62
CA ASN A 266 -15.34 -23.26 -14.09
C ASN A 266 -15.19 -21.87 -14.75
N GLY A 267 -14.34 -21.74 -15.78
CA GLY A 267 -14.09 -20.46 -16.47
C GLY A 267 -13.21 -19.46 -15.71
N LEU A 268 -12.51 -19.90 -14.66
CA LEU A 268 -11.72 -19.06 -13.74
C LEU A 268 -10.22 -19.08 -14.09
N GLU A 269 -9.57 -17.92 -14.02
CA GLU A 269 -8.12 -17.78 -14.01
C GLU A 269 -7.55 -17.98 -12.57
N GLN A 270 -6.22 -18.01 -12.41
CA GLN A 270 -5.58 -17.95 -11.08
C GLN A 270 -4.30 -17.11 -11.05
N THR A 271 -3.98 -16.57 -9.88
CA THR A 271 -2.65 -16.04 -9.50
C THR A 271 -2.30 -16.56 -8.09
N ALA A 272 -1.08 -16.36 -7.63
CA ALA A 272 -0.61 -16.81 -6.33
C ALA A 272 0.38 -15.82 -5.69
N ASN A 273 0.30 -15.68 -4.36
CA ASN A 273 1.24 -14.90 -3.58
C ASN A 273 2.48 -15.73 -3.21
N PHE A 274 3.61 -15.43 -3.86
CA PHE A 274 4.91 -16.04 -3.57
C PHE A 274 5.59 -15.28 -2.42
N VAL A 275 5.07 -15.43 -1.20
CA VAL A 275 5.55 -14.71 0.01
C VAL A 275 7.03 -14.96 0.23
N ASP A 276 7.81 -13.88 0.19
CA ASP A 276 9.28 -13.84 0.21
C ASP A 276 9.95 -14.78 -0.82
N GLY A 277 9.26 -15.04 -1.93
CA GLY A 277 9.66 -15.95 -3.01
C GLY A 277 9.49 -17.44 -2.68
N PHE A 278 8.72 -17.79 -1.64
CA PHE A 278 8.34 -19.16 -1.30
C PHE A 278 7.55 -19.82 -2.43
N GLY A 279 7.85 -21.08 -2.73
CA GLY A 279 7.12 -21.86 -3.73
C GLY A 279 7.30 -21.41 -5.20
N TRP A 280 8.14 -20.39 -5.46
CA TRP A 280 8.43 -19.95 -6.82
C TRP A 280 9.29 -20.94 -7.59
N ASP A 281 8.87 -21.24 -8.82
CA ASP A 281 9.58 -22.02 -9.81
C ASP A 281 9.58 -21.24 -11.14
N ASP A 282 10.74 -21.13 -11.81
CA ASP A 282 10.88 -20.31 -13.00
C ASP A 282 10.04 -20.77 -14.20
N ARG A 283 9.54 -22.01 -14.19
CA ARG A 283 8.55 -22.50 -15.16
C ARG A 283 7.26 -21.67 -15.12
N LEU A 284 6.87 -21.14 -13.95
CA LEU A 284 5.61 -20.41 -13.76
C LEU A 284 5.57 -19.08 -14.51
N ARG A 285 6.72 -18.41 -14.65
CA ARG A 285 6.91 -17.08 -15.24
C ARG A 285 6.24 -16.88 -16.60
N ASN A 286 6.43 -17.86 -17.50
CA ASN A 286 5.88 -17.87 -18.86
C ASN A 286 4.85 -19.01 -19.03
N SER A 287 4.26 -19.46 -17.92
CA SER A 287 3.29 -20.56 -17.94
C SER A 287 1.87 -20.06 -18.17
N GLU A 288 1.04 -20.96 -18.67
CA GLU A 288 -0.41 -20.87 -18.52
C GLU A 288 -0.90 -21.37 -17.14
N PHE A 289 -0.08 -21.40 -16.08
CA PHE A 289 -0.50 -21.83 -14.73
C PHE A 289 -0.95 -20.66 -13.86
N ILE A 290 -0.38 -19.47 -14.04
CA ILE A 290 -0.77 -18.23 -13.36
C ILE A 290 -0.96 -17.12 -14.40
N ALA A 291 -1.94 -16.23 -14.18
CA ALA A 291 -2.18 -15.09 -15.07
C ALA A 291 -1.05 -14.05 -15.00
N PHE A 292 -0.45 -13.90 -13.82
CA PHE A 292 0.74 -13.08 -13.54
C PHE A 292 1.35 -13.51 -12.20
N PRO A 293 2.67 -13.33 -11.99
CA PRO A 293 3.30 -13.45 -10.67
C PRO A 293 2.88 -12.32 -9.72
N TYR A 294 2.65 -12.65 -8.45
CA TYR A 294 2.46 -11.69 -7.36
C TYR A 294 3.45 -12.04 -6.24
N TRP A 295 4.28 -11.09 -5.83
CA TRP A 295 5.33 -11.30 -4.82
C TRP A 295 5.22 -10.28 -3.69
N GLU A 296 4.77 -10.76 -2.54
CA GLU A 296 4.93 -10.08 -1.25
C GLU A 296 6.35 -10.26 -0.72
N VAL A 297 7.07 -9.15 -0.50
CA VAL A 297 8.48 -9.15 -0.13
C VAL A 297 8.69 -8.52 1.24
N TRP A 298 9.28 -9.31 2.14
CA TRP A 298 9.65 -8.92 3.50
C TRP A 298 11.18 -8.78 3.64
N SER A 299 11.98 -9.69 3.06
CA SER A 299 13.45 -9.67 3.12
C SER A 299 14.09 -8.66 2.13
N VAL A 300 14.01 -7.36 2.42
CA VAL A 300 14.72 -6.32 1.65
C VAL A 300 16.20 -6.22 2.09
N PRO A 301 17.20 -6.11 1.18
CA PRO A 301 17.10 -6.13 -0.28
C PRO A 301 17.22 -7.54 -0.91
N ARG A 302 17.46 -8.59 -0.11
CA ARG A 302 17.83 -9.93 -0.58
C ARG A 302 16.77 -10.56 -1.51
N VAL A 303 15.50 -10.52 -1.12
CA VAL A 303 14.41 -11.14 -1.88
C VAL A 303 13.84 -10.18 -2.92
N SER A 304 13.80 -8.87 -2.67
CA SER A 304 13.48 -7.88 -3.70
C SER A 304 14.49 -7.94 -4.85
N ARG A 305 15.78 -8.16 -4.58
CA ARG A 305 16.79 -8.47 -5.61
C ARG A 305 16.44 -9.72 -6.41
N ARG A 306 16.06 -10.82 -5.75
CA ARG A 306 15.61 -12.07 -6.42
C ARG A 306 14.37 -11.81 -7.28
N PHE A 307 13.42 -11.00 -6.82
CA PHE A 307 12.26 -10.59 -7.61
C PHE A 307 12.68 -9.80 -8.87
N PHE A 308 13.32 -8.63 -8.71
CA PHE A 308 13.62 -7.71 -9.82
C PHE A 308 14.73 -8.18 -10.78
N ARG A 309 15.64 -9.08 -10.36
CA ARG A 309 16.75 -9.57 -11.22
C ARG A 309 16.59 -11.01 -11.69
N GLU A 310 15.89 -11.86 -10.95
CA GLU A 310 15.84 -13.30 -11.24
C GLU A 310 14.43 -13.74 -11.64
N ALA A 311 13.41 -13.54 -10.81
CA ALA A 311 12.04 -14.02 -11.06
C ALA A 311 11.25 -13.17 -12.08
N CYS A 312 11.40 -11.84 -12.02
CA CYS A 312 10.70 -10.84 -12.83
C CYS A 312 11.66 -9.76 -13.36
N PRO A 313 12.61 -10.08 -14.25
CA PRO A 313 13.50 -9.09 -14.84
C PRO A 313 12.74 -8.19 -15.84
N GLY A 314 12.99 -6.88 -15.75
CA GLY A 314 12.65 -5.94 -16.81
C GLY A 314 13.46 -6.20 -18.10
N PRO A 315 13.01 -5.70 -19.27
CA PRO A 315 11.82 -4.87 -19.49
C PRO A 315 10.53 -5.66 -19.74
N ALA A 316 10.59 -7.00 -19.75
CA ALA A 316 9.43 -7.86 -20.06
C ALA A 316 8.25 -7.59 -19.11
N GLY A 317 8.53 -7.41 -17.82
CA GLY A 317 7.57 -6.86 -16.88
C GLY A 317 6.48 -7.85 -16.45
N GLY A 318 5.28 -7.33 -16.19
CA GLY A 318 4.07 -8.15 -16.01
C GLY A 318 3.88 -8.83 -14.65
N CYS A 319 4.66 -8.45 -13.63
CA CYS A 319 4.53 -8.96 -12.26
C CYS A 319 3.95 -7.89 -11.30
N VAL A 320 3.33 -8.34 -10.21
CA VAL A 320 2.91 -7.48 -9.08
C VAL A 320 3.95 -7.56 -7.96
N PHE A 321 4.52 -6.40 -7.63
CA PHE A 321 5.39 -6.20 -6.46
C PHE A 321 4.56 -5.74 -5.26
N VAL A 322 4.79 -6.32 -4.08
CA VAL A 322 4.15 -5.89 -2.82
C VAL A 322 5.19 -5.82 -1.72
N CYS A 323 5.31 -4.68 -1.04
CA CYS A 323 6.28 -4.46 0.04
C CYS A 323 5.81 -3.26 0.88
N TYR A 324 5.08 -3.50 1.98
CA TYR A 324 4.26 -2.46 2.62
C TYR A 324 5.07 -1.32 3.26
N SER A 325 4.58 -0.09 3.11
CA SER A 325 5.23 1.15 3.55
C SER A 325 5.32 1.35 5.07
N GLY A 326 4.55 0.59 5.85
CA GLY A 326 4.40 0.77 7.29
C GLY A 326 3.43 1.90 7.67
N LYS A 327 3.24 2.06 8.98
CA LYS A 327 2.27 2.98 9.61
C LYS A 327 2.85 4.35 9.98
N ASP A 328 4.15 4.42 10.24
CA ASP A 328 4.89 5.62 10.66
C ASP A 328 6.39 5.50 10.31
N SER A 329 7.15 6.59 10.50
CA SER A 329 8.58 6.67 10.15
C SER A 329 9.55 5.98 11.11
N GLN A 330 9.06 5.38 12.20
CA GLN A 330 9.87 4.49 13.04
C GLN A 330 9.90 3.07 12.48
N HIS A 331 8.94 2.70 11.64
CA HIS A 331 8.86 1.40 10.98
C HIS A 331 8.97 0.21 11.94
N SER A 332 8.39 0.36 13.13
CA SER A 332 8.36 -0.67 14.18
C SER A 332 7.46 -1.87 13.85
N ASP A 333 6.79 -1.82 12.71
CA ASP A 333 5.73 -2.71 12.24
C ASP A 333 6.16 -3.67 11.12
N GLY A 334 7.43 -3.64 10.66
CA GLY A 334 7.91 -4.61 9.68
C GLY A 334 9.40 -4.52 9.32
N GLU A 335 10.06 -5.67 9.19
CA GLU A 335 11.52 -5.74 8.92
C GLU A 335 11.91 -5.25 7.51
N GLN A 336 10.99 -5.27 6.55
CA GLN A 336 11.17 -4.75 5.19
C GLN A 336 11.46 -3.25 5.14
N ASN A 337 11.13 -2.53 6.21
CA ASN A 337 11.33 -1.10 6.37
C ASN A 337 12.50 -0.76 7.33
N SER A 338 13.22 -1.76 7.86
CA SER A 338 14.23 -1.58 8.91
C SER A 338 15.44 -0.69 8.52
N GLY A 339 15.80 -0.64 7.23
CA GLY A 339 16.82 0.29 6.71
C GLY A 339 16.34 1.73 6.51
N PHE A 340 15.03 1.97 6.56
CA PHE A 340 14.38 3.21 6.14
C PHE A 340 13.95 4.11 7.32
N VAL A 341 14.29 3.75 8.56
CA VAL A 341 13.95 4.53 9.76
C VAL A 341 14.30 6.01 9.58
N GLY A 342 13.29 6.87 9.83
CA GLY A 342 13.30 8.31 9.59
C GLY A 342 12.56 8.77 8.31
N GLU A 343 12.31 7.88 7.35
CA GLU A 343 11.60 8.19 6.11
C GLU A 343 10.08 8.06 6.28
N GLN A 344 9.28 8.73 5.45
CA GLN A 344 7.81 8.68 5.57
C GLN A 344 7.22 7.51 4.79
N PRO A 345 6.20 6.80 5.32
CA PRO A 345 5.53 5.72 4.59
C PRO A 345 5.04 6.13 3.19
N THR A 346 4.54 7.36 3.02
CA THR A 346 4.12 7.88 1.71
C THR A 346 5.29 8.00 0.73
N GLN A 347 6.50 8.36 1.19
CA GLN A 347 7.70 8.35 0.34
C GLN A 347 8.12 6.91 -0.02
N LEU A 348 8.06 5.96 0.91
CA LEU A 348 8.35 4.55 0.60
C LEU A 348 7.32 3.95 -0.38
N LEU A 349 6.05 4.37 -0.29
CA LEU A 349 5.01 3.99 -1.23
C LEU A 349 5.32 4.51 -2.65
N LEU A 350 5.73 5.79 -2.76
CA LEU A 350 6.13 6.40 -4.02
C LEU A 350 7.39 5.74 -4.60
N ASP A 351 8.49 5.68 -3.83
CA ASP A 351 9.77 5.08 -4.24
C ASP A 351 9.58 3.62 -4.72
N ARG A 352 8.70 2.83 -4.07
CA ARG A 352 8.40 1.44 -4.46
C ARG A 352 7.48 1.33 -5.68
N TRP A 353 6.53 2.25 -5.87
CA TRP A 353 5.72 2.27 -7.10
C TRP A 353 6.56 2.71 -8.30
N THR A 354 7.38 3.76 -8.16
CA THR A 354 8.36 4.19 -9.18
C THR A 354 9.25 3.02 -9.59
N LEU A 355 9.86 2.33 -8.62
CA LEU A 355 10.67 1.12 -8.87
C LEU A 355 9.92 0.03 -9.66
N ALA A 356 8.66 -0.22 -9.32
CA ALA A 356 7.84 -1.16 -10.08
C ALA A 356 7.61 -0.66 -11.52
N LYS A 357 7.27 0.62 -11.72
CA LYS A 357 7.09 1.18 -13.07
C LYS A 357 8.38 1.10 -13.90
N CYS A 358 9.54 1.39 -13.30
CA CYS A 358 10.86 1.28 -13.94
C CYS A 358 11.13 -0.10 -14.55
N MET A 359 10.58 -1.16 -13.95
CA MET A 359 10.76 -2.56 -14.37
C MET A 359 9.56 -3.10 -15.18
N ASN A 360 8.64 -2.23 -15.61
CA ASN A 360 7.37 -2.57 -16.27
C ASN A 360 6.52 -3.54 -15.40
N HIS A 361 6.52 -3.31 -14.10
CA HIS A 361 5.69 -3.99 -13.12
C HIS A 361 4.56 -3.09 -12.64
N THR A 362 3.74 -3.69 -11.79
CA THR A 362 2.67 -3.06 -11.03
C THR A 362 2.96 -3.21 -9.54
N TYR A 363 2.45 -2.28 -8.73
CA TYR A 363 2.68 -2.25 -7.28
C TYR A 363 1.35 -2.22 -6.52
N LEU A 364 1.19 -3.07 -5.51
CA LEU A 364 0.04 -3.00 -4.62
C LEU A 364 0.19 -1.81 -3.67
N ALA A 365 -0.55 -0.75 -3.96
CA ALA A 365 -0.63 0.43 -3.11
C ALA A 365 -2.06 0.81 -2.74
N VAL A 366 -3.01 0.78 -3.69
CA VAL A 366 -4.30 1.45 -3.57
C VAL A 366 -5.49 0.49 -3.54
N GLY A 367 -6.46 0.79 -2.68
CA GLY A 367 -7.70 0.06 -2.54
C GLY A 367 -8.88 0.94 -2.12
N ASP A 368 -10.07 0.33 -2.14
CA ASP A 368 -11.34 0.91 -1.63
C ASP A 368 -11.69 2.34 -2.12
N GLY A 369 -11.15 2.76 -3.28
CA GLY A 369 -11.28 4.10 -3.85
C GLY A 369 -9.94 4.84 -3.96
N ALA A 370 -9.63 5.67 -2.96
CA ALA A 370 -8.41 6.48 -2.89
C ALA A 370 -7.57 6.18 -1.63
N ASN A 371 -7.75 5.02 -1.03
CA ASN A 371 -7.06 4.62 0.19
C ASN A 371 -5.78 3.84 -0.13
N HIS A 372 -4.72 4.04 0.65
CA HIS A 372 -3.48 3.28 0.56
C HIS A 372 -3.32 2.24 1.66
N ILE A 373 -2.66 1.14 1.31
CA ILE A 373 -2.24 0.08 2.23
C ILE A 373 -1.07 0.55 3.12
N GLN A 374 -1.02 0.07 4.36
CA GLN A 374 0.08 0.35 5.30
C GLN A 374 0.86 -0.92 5.67
N THR A 375 0.17 -2.03 5.93
CA THR A 375 0.76 -3.34 6.26
C THR A 375 -0.05 -4.47 5.61
N GLU A 376 0.32 -5.73 5.89
CA GLU A 376 -0.28 -6.97 5.38
C GLU A 376 -1.78 -7.13 5.68
N TYR A 377 -2.30 -6.45 6.71
CA TYR A 377 -3.73 -6.42 7.00
C TYR A 377 -4.42 -5.31 6.21
N PHE A 378 -4.85 -5.64 4.99
CA PHE A 378 -5.39 -4.70 3.99
C PHE A 378 -6.49 -3.75 4.52
N PRO A 379 -7.42 -4.15 5.42
CA PRO A 379 -8.45 -3.24 5.95
C PRO A 379 -7.90 -2.05 6.73
N PHE A 380 -6.64 -2.09 7.20
CA PHE A 380 -5.99 -0.97 7.90
C PHE A 380 -5.35 0.01 6.90
N THR A 381 -6.19 0.76 6.19
CA THR A 381 -5.77 1.79 5.23
C THR A 381 -5.78 3.21 5.79
N ARG A 382 -5.18 4.15 5.05
CA ARG A 382 -5.39 5.60 5.17
C ARG A 382 -5.79 6.19 3.81
N PRO A 383 -6.52 7.31 3.73
CA PRO A 383 -6.70 8.04 2.48
C PRO A 383 -5.35 8.55 1.95
N LEU A 384 -5.22 8.69 0.63
CA LEU A 384 -4.11 9.41 -0.01
C LEU A 384 -4.39 10.92 -0.04
N ASP A 385 -3.35 11.72 0.19
CA ASP A 385 -3.38 13.17 -0.05
C ASP A 385 -3.33 13.46 -1.56
N ASN A 386 -4.01 14.53 -2.00
CA ASN A 386 -4.10 14.91 -3.43
C ASN A 386 -2.73 15.00 -4.12
N GLN A 387 -1.72 15.57 -3.45
CA GLN A 387 -0.35 15.68 -3.97
C GLN A 387 0.27 14.30 -4.29
N VAL A 388 -0.03 13.28 -3.46
CA VAL A 388 0.44 11.90 -3.71
C VAL A 388 -0.35 11.29 -4.87
N ILE A 389 -1.65 11.57 -4.98
CA ILE A 389 -2.48 11.12 -6.11
C ILE A 389 -1.93 11.70 -7.44
N GLU A 390 -1.60 12.99 -7.48
CA GLU A 390 -1.00 13.65 -8.65
C GLU A 390 0.37 13.05 -9.03
N GLN A 391 1.22 12.77 -8.05
CA GLN A 391 2.51 12.09 -8.26
C GLN A 391 2.32 10.69 -8.84
N LEU A 392 1.36 9.92 -8.31
CA LEU A 392 1.02 8.59 -8.82
C LEU A 392 0.44 8.64 -10.24
N GLN A 393 -0.41 9.63 -10.55
CA GLN A 393 -0.88 9.86 -11.92
C GLN A 393 0.26 10.19 -12.89
N HIS A 394 1.27 10.95 -12.45
CA HIS A 394 2.45 11.23 -13.26
C HIS A 394 3.24 9.94 -13.60
N LEU A 395 3.40 9.01 -12.64
CA LEU A 395 4.05 7.71 -12.86
C LEU A 395 3.31 6.78 -13.84
N LEU A 396 2.05 7.08 -14.19
CA LEU A 396 1.25 6.30 -15.15
C LEU A 396 1.27 6.87 -16.57
N VAL A 397 1.76 8.11 -16.77
CA VAL A 397 1.63 8.84 -18.04
C VAL A 397 2.94 9.51 -18.50
N GLY A 398 3.83 9.88 -17.58
CA GLY A 398 5.11 10.52 -17.87
C GLY A 398 6.24 9.53 -18.19
N ASP A 399 7.31 10.04 -18.80
CA ASP A 399 8.57 9.31 -18.89
C ASP A 399 9.21 9.20 -17.49
N LEU A 400 9.69 7.99 -17.15
CA LEU A 400 10.36 7.73 -15.87
C LEU A 400 11.81 8.19 -15.92
N ASP A 401 12.30 8.80 -14.84
CA ASP A 401 13.70 9.19 -14.73
C ASP A 401 14.59 7.95 -14.57
N LYS A 402 15.57 7.82 -15.48
CA LYS A 402 16.50 6.68 -15.50
C LYS A 402 17.51 6.74 -14.36
N GLU A 403 17.83 7.92 -13.85
CA GLU A 403 18.73 8.08 -12.72
C GLU A 403 18.01 7.64 -11.43
N GLU A 404 16.78 8.10 -11.20
CA GLU A 404 15.93 7.64 -10.08
C GLU A 404 15.62 6.14 -10.17
N CYS A 405 15.30 5.60 -11.35
CA CYS A 405 15.15 4.16 -11.56
C CYS A 405 16.42 3.37 -11.18
N THR A 406 17.60 3.93 -11.43
CA THR A 406 18.89 3.27 -11.10
C THR A 406 19.18 3.35 -9.60
N GLU A 407 18.99 4.51 -8.96
CA GLU A 407 19.12 4.66 -7.50
C GLU A 407 18.20 3.69 -6.75
N LEU A 408 16.93 3.59 -7.16
CA LEU A 408 15.96 2.68 -6.56
C LEU A 408 16.34 1.20 -6.78
N LEU A 409 16.85 0.85 -7.96
CA LEU A 409 17.35 -0.51 -8.22
C LEU A 409 18.57 -0.85 -7.35
N ASP A 410 19.50 0.07 -7.10
CA ASP A 410 20.64 -0.21 -6.20
C ASP A 410 20.23 -0.29 -4.72
N ILE A 411 19.19 0.43 -4.29
CA ILE A 411 18.63 0.33 -2.93
C ILE A 411 17.90 -1.01 -2.72
N TYR A 412 16.97 -1.36 -3.62
CA TYR A 412 16.05 -2.48 -3.41
C TYR A 412 16.51 -3.78 -4.09
N ALA A 413 17.37 -3.72 -5.10
CA ALA A 413 17.81 -4.85 -5.91
C ALA A 413 19.27 -4.71 -6.39
N PRO A 414 20.27 -4.53 -5.50
CA PRO A 414 21.66 -4.25 -5.87
C PRO A 414 22.29 -5.36 -6.72
N GLU A 415 23.26 -4.98 -7.56
CA GLU A 415 24.09 -5.90 -8.39
C GLU A 415 24.55 -7.14 -7.61
N LYS A 416 25.16 -6.86 -6.46
CA LYS A 416 25.77 -7.82 -5.53
C LYS A 416 25.32 -7.46 -4.13
N LEU A 417 24.97 -8.46 -3.34
CA LEU A 417 24.85 -8.28 -1.89
C LEU A 417 26.26 -8.11 -1.29
N SER A 418 26.34 -7.51 -0.11
CA SER A 418 27.61 -7.47 0.62
C SER A 418 27.99 -8.86 1.14
N LEU A 419 29.28 -9.10 1.38
CA LEU A 419 29.82 -10.33 1.95
C LEU A 419 29.27 -10.71 3.34
N LEU A 420 28.45 -9.86 3.96
CA LEU A 420 27.70 -10.13 5.19
C LEU A 420 26.22 -10.47 4.94
N GLN A 421 25.63 -9.96 3.85
CA GLN A 421 24.23 -10.19 3.45
C GLN A 421 24.03 -11.50 2.67
N ASP A 422 25.07 -12.00 1.99
CA ASP A 422 25.09 -13.33 1.37
C ASP A 422 25.22 -14.49 2.39
N LEU A 423 25.53 -14.19 3.65
CA LEU A 423 25.76 -15.23 4.65
C LEU A 423 24.43 -15.78 5.20
N PRO A 424 24.29 -17.10 5.37
CA PRO A 424 23.13 -17.67 6.04
C PRO A 424 22.96 -17.08 7.46
N PRO A 425 21.71 -16.82 7.94
CA PRO A 425 21.50 -16.19 9.25
C PRO A 425 22.12 -16.92 10.45
N TRP A 426 22.42 -18.22 10.31
CA TRP A 426 23.10 -19.03 11.32
C TRP A 426 24.63 -18.89 11.31
N LEU A 427 25.25 -18.40 10.23
CA LEU A 427 26.71 -18.36 10.10
C LEU A 427 27.39 -17.36 11.07
N PRO A 428 26.85 -16.16 11.34
CA PRO A 428 27.38 -15.29 12.40
C PRO A 428 27.34 -15.96 13.78
N TRP A 429 26.30 -16.76 14.06
CA TRP A 429 26.19 -17.54 15.31
C TRP A 429 27.16 -18.71 15.34
N LEU A 430 27.40 -19.40 14.21
CA LEU A 430 28.44 -20.43 14.11
C LEU A 430 29.83 -19.83 14.35
N LEU A 431 30.13 -18.67 13.77
CA LEU A 431 31.40 -17.95 13.99
C LEU A 431 31.55 -17.54 15.46
N LEU A 432 30.49 -17.05 16.11
CA LEU A 432 30.48 -16.80 17.56
C LEU A 432 30.73 -18.09 18.38
N LEU A 433 30.10 -19.21 18.02
CA LEU A 433 30.30 -20.51 18.66
C LEU A 433 31.71 -21.08 18.46
N LEU A 434 32.37 -20.76 17.34
CA LEU A 434 33.76 -21.13 17.06
C LEU A 434 34.77 -20.19 17.75
N LEU A 435 34.43 -18.92 17.96
CA LEU A 435 35.27 -17.94 18.65
C LEU A 435 35.17 -18.00 20.18
N LEU A 436 34.04 -18.46 20.73
CA LEU A 436 33.85 -18.71 22.16
C LEU A 436 34.96 -19.60 22.78
N PRO A 437 35.25 -20.82 22.28
CA PRO A 437 36.31 -21.67 22.84
C PRO A 437 37.72 -21.06 22.68
N LEU A 438 37.95 -20.26 21.63
CA LEU A 438 39.20 -19.50 21.46
C LEU A 438 39.39 -18.46 22.58
N SER A 439 38.33 -17.76 22.99
CA SER A 439 38.40 -16.84 24.13
C SER A 439 38.68 -17.57 25.46
N CYS A 440 38.12 -18.77 25.65
CA CYS A 440 38.40 -19.62 26.80
C CYS A 440 39.86 -20.15 26.80
N LEU A 441 40.39 -20.53 25.64
CA LEU A 441 41.80 -20.97 25.51
C LEU A 441 42.78 -19.86 25.87
N LEU A 442 42.53 -18.63 25.40
CA LEU A 442 43.37 -17.46 25.73
C LEU A 442 43.35 -17.14 27.23
N CYS A 443 42.21 -17.27 27.89
CA CYS A 443 42.10 -17.15 29.35
C CYS A 443 42.90 -18.22 30.10
N PHE A 444 42.94 -19.46 29.59
CA PHE A 444 43.74 -20.55 30.17
C PHE A 444 45.25 -20.34 29.98
N LEU A 445 45.67 -19.84 28.81
CA LEU A 445 47.09 -19.66 28.47
C LEU A 445 47.71 -18.38 29.07
N TRP A 446 46.92 -17.36 29.38
CA TRP A 446 47.44 -16.06 29.87
C TRP A 446 46.70 -15.47 31.09
N PRO A 447 46.60 -16.19 32.22
CA PRO A 447 45.78 -15.81 33.38
C PRO A 447 46.14 -14.47 34.06
N LYS A 448 47.27 -13.84 33.70
CA LYS A 448 47.67 -12.51 34.19
C LYS A 448 46.97 -11.33 33.47
N LEU A 449 46.35 -11.55 32.30
CA LEU A 449 45.63 -10.49 31.57
C LEU A 449 44.16 -10.34 32.03
N CYS A 450 43.58 -11.34 32.69
CA CYS A 450 42.15 -11.35 33.08
C CYS A 450 41.82 -10.59 34.38
N LYS A 451 42.64 -9.62 34.81
CA LYS A 451 42.32 -8.73 35.95
C LYS A 451 42.05 -7.30 35.48
N LYS A 452 40.87 -6.80 35.85
CA LYS A 452 40.28 -5.48 35.52
C LYS A 452 39.79 -5.29 34.06
N ARG A 453 38.62 -5.87 33.76
CA ARG A 453 37.52 -5.13 33.07
C ARG A 453 36.18 -5.82 33.37
N GLN A 454 35.28 -5.13 34.08
CA GLN A 454 33.87 -5.52 34.12
C GLN A 454 33.26 -5.12 32.77
N LEU A 455 32.97 -6.10 31.91
CA LEU A 455 32.10 -5.86 30.76
C LEU A 455 30.64 -5.83 31.24
N SER A 456 29.86 -4.94 30.64
CA SER A 456 28.41 -4.86 30.87
C SER A 456 27.65 -5.80 29.92
N SER A 457 26.34 -5.97 30.19
CA SER A 457 25.43 -6.95 29.57
C SER A 457 25.59 -7.15 28.04
N PRO A 458 25.37 -8.39 27.50
CA PRO A 458 25.50 -8.71 26.07
C PRO A 458 24.67 -7.86 25.09
N ALA A 459 23.65 -7.13 25.57
CA ALA A 459 22.68 -6.36 24.79
C ALA A 459 23.24 -5.19 23.92
N LYS A 460 24.57 -5.11 23.72
CA LYS A 460 25.24 -4.09 22.91
C LYS A 460 25.98 -4.61 21.68
N LEU A 461 26.39 -5.89 21.61
CA LEU A 461 27.17 -6.38 20.46
C LEU A 461 26.33 -6.54 19.18
N GLY A 462 25.05 -6.92 19.30
CA GLY A 462 24.14 -7.07 18.15
C GLY A 462 23.84 -5.78 17.39
N ARG A 463 24.26 -4.60 17.89
CA ARG A 463 24.03 -3.31 17.24
C ARG A 463 25.11 -2.93 16.20
N SER A 464 26.25 -3.64 16.16
CA SER A 464 27.39 -3.23 15.30
C SER A 464 27.15 -3.52 13.81
N ALA A 465 26.70 -4.73 13.46
CA ALA A 465 26.47 -5.09 12.05
C ALA A 465 25.30 -4.29 11.42
N VAL A 466 24.29 -3.95 12.22
CA VAL A 466 23.21 -3.03 11.81
C VAL A 466 23.74 -1.61 11.60
N ALA A 467 24.70 -1.16 12.41
CA ALA A 467 25.31 0.16 12.26
C ALA A 467 26.14 0.29 10.98
N GLU A 468 26.82 -0.76 10.51
CA GLU A 468 27.60 -0.72 9.25
C GLU A 468 26.69 -0.67 8.01
N SER A 469 25.60 -1.47 7.97
CA SER A 469 24.57 -1.35 6.93
C SER A 469 23.92 0.03 6.91
N ASN A 470 23.60 0.58 8.08
CA ASN A 470 23.07 1.94 8.22
C ASN A 470 24.10 3.01 7.85
N LEU A 471 25.40 2.74 7.97
CA LEU A 471 26.46 3.66 7.55
C LEU A 471 26.45 3.81 6.02
N GLN A 472 26.37 2.70 5.29
CA GLN A 472 26.33 2.69 3.83
C GLN A 472 25.06 3.38 3.29
N LEU A 473 23.90 3.14 3.92
CA LEU A 473 22.67 3.88 3.66
C LEU A 473 22.80 5.38 4.04
N SER A 474 23.52 5.73 5.10
CA SER A 474 23.75 7.15 5.46
C SER A 474 24.68 7.88 4.48
N GLU A 475 25.65 7.18 3.90
CA GLU A 475 26.55 7.71 2.87
C GLU A 475 25.75 7.99 1.57
N LEU A 476 24.86 7.07 1.18
CA LEU A 476 23.94 7.26 0.05
C LEU A 476 22.90 8.37 0.32
N ARG A 477 22.29 8.43 1.51
CA ARG A 477 21.43 9.56 1.94
C ARG A 477 22.16 10.90 1.90
N SER A 478 23.47 10.90 2.22
CA SER A 478 24.35 12.06 2.14
C SER A 478 24.71 12.46 0.70
N GLN A 479 24.52 11.58 -0.29
CA GLN A 479 24.64 11.88 -1.72
C GLN A 479 23.29 12.34 -2.30
N ARG A 480 22.19 11.62 -2.01
CA ARG A 480 20.80 11.97 -2.39
C ARG A 480 20.41 13.38 -1.94
N SER A 481 20.84 13.80 -0.74
CA SER A 481 20.61 15.16 -0.20
C SER A 481 21.48 16.27 -0.81
N ARG A 482 22.57 15.93 -1.49
CA ARG A 482 23.44 16.89 -2.21
C ARG A 482 23.09 17.03 -3.69
N LEU A 483 22.39 16.06 -4.27
CA LEU A 483 21.90 16.10 -5.66
C LEU A 483 20.50 16.72 -5.77
N ARG A 484 19.61 16.53 -4.77
CA ARG A 484 18.34 17.26 -4.69
C ARG A 484 18.53 18.71 -4.21
N SER A 485 19.24 19.53 -4.99
CA SER A 485 19.12 20.98 -4.97
C SER A 485 17.92 21.39 -5.84
N PRO A 486 16.75 21.74 -5.27
CA PRO A 486 15.60 22.09 -6.08
C PRO A 486 15.82 23.45 -6.75
N LEU A 487 15.23 23.64 -7.93
CA LEU A 487 15.20 24.92 -8.66
C LEU A 487 14.25 25.95 -8.00
N ILE A 488 14.45 26.22 -6.71
CA ILE A 488 13.76 27.27 -5.97
C ILE A 488 14.66 28.51 -5.96
N ASN A 489 14.67 29.21 -7.09
CA ASN A 489 15.25 30.56 -7.18
C ASN A 489 14.38 31.50 -8.04
N CYS A 490 13.06 31.45 -7.79
CA CYS A 490 12.14 32.53 -8.14
C CYS A 490 11.74 33.25 -6.84
N GLY A 491 12.58 34.20 -6.42
CA GLY A 491 12.32 34.98 -5.22
C GLY A 491 11.26 36.06 -5.44
N PHE A 492 10.11 35.93 -4.78
CA PHE A 492 9.28 37.06 -4.39
C PHE A 492 8.65 36.78 -3.02
N ALA A 493 9.25 37.36 -1.97
CA ALA A 493 8.66 37.34 -0.65
C ALA A 493 7.63 38.48 -0.54
N LEU A 494 6.37 38.12 -0.36
CA LEU A 494 5.34 38.99 0.20
C LEU A 494 4.77 38.31 1.46
N PRO A 495 4.50 39.07 2.54
CA PRO A 495 4.00 38.47 3.78
C PRO A 495 2.56 37.99 3.61
N LEU A 496 2.16 36.98 4.39
CA LEU A 496 0.74 36.65 4.55
C LEU A 496 0.06 37.80 5.29
N SER A 497 -0.61 38.67 4.53
CA SER A 497 -1.46 39.74 5.06
C SER A 497 -2.81 39.73 4.35
N VAL A 498 -3.66 38.78 4.79
CA VAL A 498 -5.13 38.77 4.59
C VAL A 498 -5.60 38.95 3.14
N GLN A 499 -5.50 37.89 2.33
CA GLN A 499 -6.40 37.72 1.18
C GLN A 499 -7.81 37.41 1.71
N ILE A 500 -8.67 38.43 1.75
CA ILE A 500 -10.01 38.34 2.35
C ILE A 500 -10.86 37.31 1.60
N GLU A 501 -11.38 36.32 2.32
CA GLU A 501 -12.29 35.31 1.77
C GLU A 501 -13.70 35.85 1.59
N VAL A 502 -14.35 35.49 0.48
CA VAL A 502 -15.64 36.07 0.08
C VAL A 502 -16.65 35.02 -0.41
N LEU A 503 -17.91 35.25 -0.07
CA LEU A 503 -19.07 34.47 -0.48
C LEU A 503 -19.64 34.99 -1.80
N ALA A 504 -20.00 34.08 -2.70
CA ALA A 504 -20.76 34.38 -3.92
C ALA A 504 -22.26 34.01 -3.78
N ALA A 505 -23.05 34.25 -4.83
CA ALA A 505 -24.51 34.05 -4.83
C ALA A 505 -24.98 32.59 -4.65
N ASP A 506 -24.06 31.63 -4.79
CA ASP A 506 -24.25 30.20 -4.57
C ASP A 506 -24.06 29.79 -3.10
N GLY A 507 -23.59 30.71 -2.24
CA GLY A 507 -23.29 30.47 -0.82
C GLY A 507 -21.92 29.83 -0.58
N PHE A 508 -21.11 29.61 -1.61
CA PHE A 508 -19.74 29.09 -1.46
C PHE A 508 -18.77 30.24 -1.17
N THR A 509 -17.73 29.94 -0.39
CA THR A 509 -16.65 30.89 -0.07
C THR A 509 -15.45 30.63 -0.98
N TYR A 510 -14.84 31.71 -1.47
CA TYR A 510 -13.74 31.70 -2.42
C TYR A 510 -12.65 32.69 -1.99
N GLU A 511 -11.41 32.48 -2.46
CA GLU A 511 -10.36 33.49 -2.40
C GLU A 511 -10.72 34.66 -3.33
N ARG A 512 -10.75 35.89 -2.81
CA ARG A 512 -11.29 37.07 -3.51
C ARG A 512 -10.69 37.29 -4.90
N GLN A 513 -9.36 37.24 -5.06
CA GLN A 513 -8.73 37.52 -6.35
C GLN A 513 -9.10 36.46 -7.39
N ALA A 514 -9.21 35.20 -6.97
CA ALA A 514 -9.55 34.07 -7.81
C ALA A 514 -11.01 34.15 -8.33
N ILE A 515 -11.98 34.43 -7.45
CA ILE A 515 -13.39 34.56 -7.87
C ILE A 515 -13.66 35.87 -8.63
N GLU A 516 -13.01 36.98 -8.28
CA GLU A 516 -13.14 38.24 -9.05
C GLU A 516 -12.59 38.08 -10.48
N LYS A 517 -11.47 37.35 -10.64
CA LYS A 517 -10.93 36.94 -11.95
C LYS A 517 -11.91 36.04 -12.70
N TRP A 518 -12.50 35.04 -12.05
CA TRP A 518 -13.48 34.14 -12.69
C TRP A 518 -14.73 34.89 -13.16
N LEU A 519 -15.32 35.75 -12.32
CA LEU A 519 -16.54 36.50 -12.62
C LEU A 519 -16.35 37.63 -13.66
N SER A 520 -15.09 37.92 -14.03
CA SER A 520 -14.76 38.78 -15.17
C SER A 520 -14.97 38.09 -16.53
N MET A 521 -14.87 36.75 -16.58
CA MET A 521 -14.99 35.94 -17.80
C MET A 521 -16.29 35.12 -17.82
N HIS A 522 -16.82 34.75 -16.65
CA HIS A 522 -17.97 33.84 -16.50
C HIS A 522 -19.07 34.45 -15.64
N ASN A 523 -20.30 33.93 -15.76
CA ASN A 523 -21.44 34.25 -14.88
C ASN A 523 -21.91 33.04 -14.06
N THR A 524 -21.09 31.99 -14.01
CA THR A 524 -21.36 30.71 -13.33
C THR A 524 -20.53 30.56 -12.06
N SER A 525 -21.00 29.71 -11.16
CA SER A 525 -20.29 29.21 -9.98
C SER A 525 -19.13 28.31 -10.42
N PRO A 526 -17.87 28.54 -9.99
CA PRO A 526 -16.78 27.59 -10.21
C PRO A 526 -17.09 26.20 -9.62
N MET A 527 -17.67 26.15 -8.42
CA MET A 527 -17.90 24.89 -7.68
C MET A 527 -19.04 24.03 -8.25
N THR A 528 -19.99 24.62 -8.99
CA THR A 528 -21.22 23.91 -9.42
C THR A 528 -21.56 24.06 -10.90
N GLY A 529 -20.86 24.92 -11.65
CA GLY A 529 -21.16 25.24 -13.04
C GLY A 529 -22.48 26.00 -13.28
N ALA A 530 -23.33 26.14 -12.26
CA ALA A 530 -24.63 26.79 -12.37
C ALA A 530 -24.50 28.32 -12.48
N VAL A 531 -25.42 28.97 -13.21
CA VAL A 531 -25.45 30.44 -13.34
C VAL A 531 -25.76 31.09 -11.98
N LEU A 532 -24.92 32.04 -11.56
CA LEU A 532 -25.07 32.75 -10.30
C LEU A 532 -26.21 33.78 -10.37
N ALA A 533 -27.02 33.84 -9.31
CA ALA A 533 -28.12 34.81 -9.21
C ALA A 533 -27.63 36.28 -9.17
N HIS A 534 -26.42 36.53 -8.68
CA HIS A 534 -25.72 37.81 -8.76
C HIS A 534 -24.20 37.63 -8.81
N ARG A 535 -23.47 38.66 -9.24
CA ARG A 535 -22.00 38.67 -9.32
C ARG A 535 -21.32 39.58 -8.28
N TYR A 536 -22.07 40.20 -7.37
CA TYR A 536 -21.47 40.83 -6.19
C TYR A 536 -21.08 39.76 -5.15
N LEU A 537 -20.04 40.08 -4.38
CA LEU A 537 -19.38 39.23 -3.40
C LEU A 537 -19.51 39.83 -1.99
N THR A 538 -19.60 38.98 -0.97
CA THR A 538 -19.81 39.41 0.44
C THR A 538 -18.71 38.82 1.33
N GLU A 539 -18.17 39.56 2.29
CA GLU A 539 -17.03 39.10 3.10
C GLU A 539 -17.42 38.03 4.13
N ASN A 540 -16.61 36.97 4.26
CA ASN A 540 -16.85 35.90 5.24
C ASN A 540 -16.18 36.22 6.59
N PHE A 541 -16.81 37.11 7.35
CA PHE A 541 -16.33 37.52 8.69
C PHE A 541 -16.18 36.35 9.68
N ALA A 542 -16.96 35.28 9.54
CA ALA A 542 -16.92 34.13 10.44
C ALA A 542 -15.65 33.29 10.23
N LEU A 543 -15.30 32.98 8.97
CA LEU A 543 -14.10 32.20 8.65
C LEU A 543 -12.82 32.99 8.97
N ARG A 544 -12.81 34.29 8.65
CA ARG A 544 -11.75 35.23 9.05
C ARG A 544 -11.43 35.17 10.55
N HIS A 545 -12.45 35.20 11.41
CA HIS A 545 -12.25 35.16 12.86
C HIS A 545 -11.69 33.81 13.37
N LEU A 546 -12.01 32.71 12.70
CA LEU A 546 -11.43 31.40 13.00
C LEU A 546 -9.92 31.35 12.64
N ILE A 547 -9.53 31.95 11.51
CA ILE A 547 -8.13 32.05 11.09
C ILE A 547 -7.34 32.91 12.09
N GLU A 548 -7.83 34.12 12.41
CA GLU A 548 -7.22 35.03 13.39
C GLU A 548 -7.04 34.35 14.77
N THR A 549 -8.00 33.50 15.19
CA THR A 549 -7.92 32.72 16.43
C THR A 549 -6.88 31.58 16.35
N TYR A 550 -6.76 30.91 15.21
CA TYR A 550 -5.82 29.81 15.01
C TYR A 550 -4.36 30.31 14.94
N GLU A 551 -4.11 31.44 14.29
CA GLU A 551 -2.78 32.06 14.24
C GLU A 551 -2.27 32.47 15.63
N ALA A 552 -3.15 33.00 16.49
CA ALA A 552 -2.83 33.32 17.87
C ALA A 552 -2.34 32.07 18.63
N GLN A 553 -3.06 30.95 18.53
CA GLN A 553 -2.67 29.67 19.17
C GLN A 553 -1.35 29.10 18.62
N LEU A 554 -1.04 29.33 17.34
CA LEU A 554 0.24 28.95 16.74
C LEU A 554 1.42 29.83 17.19
N SER A 555 1.17 31.03 17.73
CA SER A 555 2.20 31.90 18.30
C SER A 555 2.61 31.46 19.71
N GLU A 556 1.63 31.09 20.55
CA GLU A 556 1.87 30.63 21.94
C GLU A 556 2.60 29.28 22.01
N LYS A 557 2.33 28.37 21.07
CA LYS A 557 3.05 27.08 20.99
C LYS A 557 4.54 27.28 20.68
N ARG A 558 4.87 28.19 19.74
CA ARG A 558 6.27 28.46 19.36
C ARG A 558 7.08 29.10 20.50
N THR A 559 6.46 29.98 21.30
CA THR A 559 7.15 30.61 22.45
C THR A 559 7.31 29.68 23.65
N THR A 560 6.46 28.67 23.80
CA THR A 560 6.55 27.68 24.88
C THR A 560 7.55 26.55 24.58
N GLU A 561 7.65 26.08 23.34
CA GLU A 561 8.64 25.06 22.94
C GLU A 561 10.08 25.60 22.95
N GLY A 562 10.28 26.84 22.51
CA GLY A 562 11.59 27.51 22.51
C GLY A 562 12.25 27.63 23.90
N ARG A 563 11.49 27.51 25.00
CA ARG A 563 12.02 27.52 26.37
C ARG A 563 12.50 26.14 26.88
N ARG A 564 12.28 25.04 26.15
CA ARG A 564 12.67 23.67 26.57
C ARG A 564 13.98 23.15 25.96
N ALA A 565 14.56 23.82 24.96
CA ALA A 565 15.76 23.37 24.27
C ALA A 565 16.90 24.39 24.35
N GLY A 566 17.86 24.20 25.28
CA GLY A 566 19.03 25.08 25.35
C GLY A 566 20.10 24.74 26.40
N VAL A 567 21.11 23.93 26.01
CA VAL A 567 22.44 23.91 26.66
C VAL A 567 23.52 23.61 25.60
N SER A 568 24.54 24.48 25.52
CA SER A 568 25.79 24.35 24.73
C SER A 568 25.70 24.35 23.18
N LYS A 569 26.60 25.01 22.42
CA LYS A 569 27.72 25.90 22.82
C LYS A 569 28.18 26.85 21.68
N THR A 570 28.21 28.15 21.98
CA THR A 570 29.20 29.19 21.59
C THR A 570 29.86 29.22 20.20
N CYS A 571 29.77 30.37 19.51
CA CYS A 571 30.92 31.26 19.24
C CYS A 571 30.54 32.66 18.69
N ILE A 572 30.80 33.73 19.47
CA ILE A 572 31.53 34.99 19.14
C ILE A 572 31.26 35.67 17.76
N SER A 573 31.07 37.00 17.59
CA SER A 573 30.78 38.23 18.41
C SER A 573 30.75 39.46 17.41
N PRO A 574 30.70 40.78 17.78
CA PRO A 574 30.46 41.48 19.05
C PRO A 574 29.27 42.52 18.91
N PRO A 575 29.28 43.87 19.20
CA PRO A 575 28.01 44.60 19.49
C PRO A 575 27.73 45.98 18.79
N LEU A 576 26.48 46.45 18.95
CA LEU A 576 25.97 47.84 19.03
C LEU A 576 24.60 47.74 19.74
N SER A 577 24.09 48.62 20.59
CA SER A 577 24.55 49.70 21.48
C SER A 577 23.27 50.37 21.99
N GLU A 578 23.07 50.56 23.31
CA GLU A 578 22.12 51.52 23.93
C GLU A 578 20.60 51.28 23.67
N LEU A 579 19.62 51.51 24.57
CA LEU A 579 19.51 52.05 25.95
C LEU A 579 18.51 51.14 26.76
N SER A 580 18.65 50.97 28.09
CA SER A 580 17.92 51.67 29.19
C SER A 580 16.38 51.42 29.23
N ASP A 581 15.68 51.19 30.37
CA ASP A 581 15.98 51.38 31.81
C ASP A 581 15.37 50.29 32.74
N GLU A 582 15.73 50.41 34.03
CA GLU A 582 15.18 49.93 35.33
C GLU A 582 13.74 49.32 35.38
N ALA A 583 13.34 48.47 36.35
CA ALA A 583 13.74 48.39 37.76
C ALA A 583 13.45 47.02 38.45
N ASP A 584 14.06 46.78 39.62
CA ASP A 584 13.90 45.59 40.46
C ASP A 584 12.68 45.60 41.41
N SER A 585 12.25 44.42 41.85
CA SER A 585 12.05 44.18 43.30
C SER A 585 12.14 42.68 43.66
N TYR A 586 13.05 42.35 44.59
CA TYR A 586 13.21 41.03 45.21
C TYR A 586 12.46 40.97 46.55
N MET A 587 12.07 39.77 46.96
CA MET A 587 12.17 39.29 48.35
C MET A 587 12.43 37.77 48.31
N GLU A 588 13.38 37.30 49.12
CA GLU A 588 13.75 35.88 49.27
C GLU A 588 13.28 35.32 50.62
N GLU A 589 13.32 33.99 50.78
CA GLU A 589 13.73 33.19 51.97
C GLU A 589 13.21 31.73 51.80
N GLU A 590 14.07 30.71 51.74
CA GLU A 590 14.58 29.86 52.86
C GLU A 590 13.53 28.86 53.44
N TRP A 591 13.82 27.58 53.76
CA TRP A 591 14.99 26.69 53.49
C TRP A 591 14.62 25.21 53.80
N SER A 592 15.58 24.28 53.63
CA SER A 592 15.68 22.95 54.29
C SER A 592 14.78 21.74 53.90
N ASN A 593 15.42 20.76 53.25
CA ASN A 593 15.55 19.34 53.64
C ASN A 593 14.40 18.57 54.35
N GLU A 594 13.95 17.44 53.77
CA GLU A 594 14.41 16.07 54.15
C GLU A 594 13.77 14.96 53.28
N ALA A 595 14.30 13.72 53.36
CA ALA A 595 13.71 12.51 52.77
C ALA A 595 14.06 11.28 53.63
N PRO A 596 13.15 10.28 53.79
CA PRO A 596 13.54 8.92 53.37
C PRO A 596 12.42 7.92 52.97
N SER A 597 12.76 7.07 51.99
CA SER A 597 12.57 5.59 51.97
C SER A 597 11.19 4.89 52.23
N ARG A 598 10.70 4.22 51.18
CA ARG A 598 10.10 2.85 51.13
C ARG A 598 9.00 2.42 52.14
N ARG A 599 7.86 1.94 51.60
CA ARG A 599 7.45 0.50 51.73
C ARG A 599 6.47 0.05 50.63
N MET A 600 6.39 -1.26 50.41
CA MET A 600 5.35 -1.93 49.62
C MET A 600 4.12 -2.23 50.49
N VAL A 601 2.93 -2.31 49.86
CA VAL A 601 1.77 -3.09 50.34
C VAL A 601 1.18 -3.85 49.14
N ARG A 602 0.62 -5.03 49.41
CA ARG A 602 -0.05 -5.97 48.49
C ARG A 602 -1.37 -6.36 49.14
N MET A 603 -2.45 -6.53 48.38
CA MET A 603 -3.62 -7.28 48.84
C MET A 603 -4.50 -7.77 47.69
N GLU A 604 -4.84 -9.06 47.73
CA GLU A 604 -6.11 -9.63 47.25
C GLU A 604 -7.28 -9.11 48.17
N GLU A 605 -8.60 -9.34 47.97
CA GLU A 605 -9.36 -10.29 47.14
C GLU A 605 -10.85 -9.84 47.01
N ASP A 606 -11.69 -10.71 46.43
CA ASP A 606 -13.17 -10.84 46.55
C ASP A 606 -14.19 -9.99 45.75
N MET A 607 -15.29 -10.70 45.38
CA MET A 607 -16.53 -10.23 44.73
C MET A 607 -17.66 -9.98 45.76
N PRO A 608 -18.84 -9.50 45.31
CA PRO A 608 -19.95 -10.47 45.30
C PRO A 608 -20.80 -10.49 44.01
N ILE A 609 -21.44 -11.64 43.77
CA ILE A 609 -22.39 -11.91 42.69
C ILE A 609 -23.79 -11.41 43.09
N LEU A 610 -24.58 -10.92 42.14
CA LEU A 610 -26.05 -11.06 42.20
C LEU A 610 -26.64 -11.34 40.81
N SER A 611 -27.61 -12.24 40.78
CA SER A 611 -28.31 -12.73 39.58
C SER A 611 -29.66 -12.05 39.41
N HIS A 612 -30.24 -12.13 38.19
CA HIS A 612 -31.64 -12.55 38.03
C HIS A 612 -31.93 -13.00 36.58
N GLN A 613 -33.01 -13.76 36.41
CA GLN A 613 -33.48 -14.36 35.17
C GLN A 613 -35.00 -14.13 35.02
N VAL A 614 -35.46 -13.99 33.77
CA VAL A 614 -36.72 -14.54 33.19
C VAL A 614 -38.09 -14.00 33.68
N ASP A 615 -38.91 -13.57 32.71
CA ASP A 615 -40.39 -13.45 32.61
C ASP A 615 -41.18 -12.73 33.74
N ASP A 616 -42.36 -12.09 33.55
CA ASP A 616 -43.43 -12.15 32.54
C ASP A 616 -43.90 -10.73 32.11
N GLY A 617 -44.59 -10.61 30.96
CA GLY A 617 -45.22 -9.34 30.52
C GLY A 617 -45.89 -9.36 29.14
#